data_AF-A0A915BCX5-F1
#
_entry.id   AF-A0A915BCX5-F1
#
_cell.length_a   1.000
_cell.length_b   1.000
_cell.length_c   1.000
_cell.angle_alpha   90.00
_cell.angle_beta   90.00
_cell.angle_gamma   90.00
#
_symmetry.space_group_name_H-M   'P 1'
#
loop_
_entity.id
_entity.type
_entity.pdbx_description
1 polymer ?
#
loop_
_entity_poly.entity_id
_entity_poly.type
_entity_poly.pdbx_seq_one_letter_code
_entity_poly.pdbx_strand_id
1 'polypeptide(L)'
;MFISSCAFLPSSFSMSLNTFALAAYIDNNWFLSILFTAISALVGWPFAAVLGLPVMLEMMVVRPKRLLVLFLNYAIMCGGATIIALVLIDSYYYGRTVLAPLNIVLYNVFSSHGPNLYGVEDVTFYMKNLFLNWNVAIVLVPFAVPFAAFVFVRVRSSKTQSHRMPFEFSFAYWQRFLPVLFVFFSFAAWLLIFFTQPHKEERFLFPIYPLIALLAAVAFDAIPRVGSALFGGGTRKFWNFTVGALLAVFVLLSLSRSAALHRNFAAPIDVFKGLNEHLTIPATLDKERYRSRENSSSIHVCVGKEWYRFPSSFFLPSGVVDRRGRKWDAKLNFIKSEFSGLLPKPFADGPLPNITRMIPTHMNDLNREEPTRYVSVDICDYLVDLETPDVTELEPDFAAQRDVWQSVVRRRFLLSSYSEPLLRSFYVPFLTNDKIRFGTYHLLERI
;
A
#
# COMPACT_ATOMS: atom_id res chain seq x y z
N MET A 1 5.96 1.36 7.57
CA MET A 1 6.03 0.47 6.37
C MET A 1 5.36 -0.90 6.55
N PHE A 2 4.85 -1.28 7.74
CA PHE A 2 4.34 -2.64 7.99
C PHE A 2 3.26 -3.12 6.99
N ILE A 3 2.24 -2.30 6.71
CA ILE A 3 1.18 -2.66 5.75
C ILE A 3 1.69 -2.52 4.30
N SER A 4 2.37 -1.42 3.99
CA SER A 4 2.79 -1.10 2.62
C SER A 4 3.80 -2.12 2.05
N SER A 5 4.62 -2.76 2.88
CA SER A 5 5.58 -3.79 2.43
C SER A 5 4.92 -5.12 2.05
N CYS A 6 3.74 -5.41 2.61
CA CYS A 6 3.04 -6.68 2.38
C CYS A 6 1.87 -6.54 1.40
N ALA A 7 1.51 -5.31 1.01
CA ALA A 7 0.44 -5.05 0.08
C ALA A 7 0.86 -5.38 -1.37
N PHE A 8 0.12 -6.28 -2.02
CA PHE A 8 0.33 -6.64 -3.43
C PHE A 8 -0.30 -5.59 -4.36
N LEU A 9 0.33 -4.41 -4.39
CA LEU A 9 -0.16 -3.24 -5.13
C LEU A 9 0.94 -2.64 -6.02
N PRO A 10 0.60 -2.02 -7.15
CA PRO A 10 1.57 -1.33 -7.99
C PRO A 10 2.33 -0.22 -7.24
N SER A 11 1.69 0.47 -6.30
CA SER A 11 2.34 1.49 -5.49
C SER A 11 3.36 0.93 -4.50
N SER A 12 3.14 -0.26 -3.94
CA SER A 12 4.12 -0.98 -3.10
C SER A 12 5.33 -1.45 -3.92
N PHE A 13 5.08 -1.89 -5.15
CA PHE A 13 6.13 -2.22 -6.12
C PHE A 13 6.96 -0.98 -6.47
N SER A 14 6.30 0.14 -6.81
CA SER A 14 6.97 1.42 -7.08
C SER A 14 7.72 1.96 -5.86
N MET A 15 7.20 1.78 -4.64
CA MET A 15 7.92 2.10 -3.38
C MET A 15 9.25 1.35 -3.28
N SER A 16 9.24 0.04 -3.57
CA SER A 16 10.43 -0.80 -3.50
C SER A 16 11.45 -0.38 -4.57
N LEU A 17 11.01 -0.20 -5.82
CA LEU A 17 11.88 0.27 -6.90
C LEU A 17 12.44 1.66 -6.67
N ASN A 18 11.65 2.56 -6.10
CA ASN A 18 12.11 3.90 -5.77
C ASN A 18 13.18 3.87 -4.65
N THR A 19 13.09 2.91 -3.72
CA THR A 19 14.16 2.68 -2.73
C THR A 19 15.48 2.34 -3.43
N PHE A 20 15.46 1.42 -4.40
CA PHE A 20 16.64 1.06 -5.17
C PHE A 20 17.14 2.20 -6.07
N ALA A 21 16.22 2.94 -6.70
CA ALA A 21 16.55 4.09 -7.54
C ALA A 21 17.26 5.19 -6.73
N LEU A 22 16.77 5.47 -5.52
CA LEU A 22 17.33 6.45 -4.60
C LEU A 22 18.70 6.02 -4.06
N ALA A 23 18.86 4.75 -3.71
CA ALA A 23 20.15 4.21 -3.30
C ALA A 23 21.20 4.32 -4.42
N ALA A 24 20.84 3.92 -5.65
CA ALA A 24 21.70 4.05 -6.81
C ALA A 24 22.03 5.52 -7.14
N TYR A 25 21.07 6.43 -6.98
CA TYR A 25 21.28 7.87 -7.15
C TYR A 25 22.33 8.41 -6.18
N ILE A 26 22.24 8.06 -4.89
CA ILE A 26 23.21 8.49 -3.86
C ILE A 26 24.60 7.93 -4.13
N ASP A 27 24.68 6.70 -4.63
CA ASP A 27 25.94 6.06 -5.03
C ASP A 27 26.51 6.58 -6.37
N ASN A 28 25.81 7.50 -7.05
CA ASN A 28 26.13 7.97 -8.40
C ASN A 28 26.10 6.88 -9.49
N ASN A 29 25.39 5.78 -9.24
CA ASN A 29 25.11 4.76 -10.25
C ASN A 29 23.90 5.17 -11.09
N TRP A 30 24.16 6.02 -12.09
CA TRP A 30 23.12 6.61 -12.94
C TRP A 30 22.31 5.59 -13.73
N PHE A 31 22.96 4.53 -14.22
CA PHE A 31 22.29 3.49 -15.01
C PHE A 31 21.22 2.77 -14.17
N LEU A 32 21.58 2.27 -12.99
CA LEU A 32 20.63 1.58 -12.12
C LEU A 32 19.51 2.52 -11.64
N SER A 33 19.84 3.78 -11.34
CA SER A 33 18.84 4.74 -10.90
C SER A 33 17.79 5.03 -11.99
N ILE A 34 18.23 5.22 -13.25
CA ILE A 34 17.32 5.39 -14.40
C ILE A 34 16.55 4.10 -14.69
N LEU A 35 17.19 2.93 -14.63
CA LEU A 35 16.56 1.64 -14.86
C LEU A 35 15.41 1.39 -13.87
N PHE A 36 15.68 1.52 -12.56
CA PHE A 36 14.65 1.32 -11.54
C PHE A 36 13.54 2.37 -11.62
N THR A 37 13.86 3.61 -11.96
CA THR A 37 12.85 4.66 -12.21
C THR A 37 11.97 4.30 -13.41
N ALA A 38 12.57 3.84 -14.52
CA ALA A 38 11.84 3.45 -15.72
C ALA A 38 10.90 2.26 -15.46
N ILE A 39 11.38 1.22 -14.78
CA ILE A 39 10.55 0.06 -14.41
C ILE A 39 9.44 0.50 -13.43
N SER A 40 9.76 1.36 -12.45
CA SER A 40 8.78 1.86 -11.48
C SER A 40 7.65 2.64 -12.14
N ALA A 41 7.96 3.50 -13.11
CA ALA A 41 6.99 4.29 -13.84
C ALA A 41 6.19 3.44 -14.86
N LEU A 42 6.88 2.64 -15.67
CA LEU A 42 6.26 1.98 -16.81
C LEU A 42 5.53 0.68 -16.43
N VAL A 43 6.09 -0.10 -15.50
CA VAL A 43 5.52 -1.39 -15.05
C VAL A 43 4.69 -1.23 -13.79
N GLY A 44 5.17 -0.44 -12.84
CA GLY A 44 4.48 -0.19 -11.58
C GLY A 44 3.33 0.79 -11.75
N TRP A 45 3.66 2.08 -11.75
CA TRP A 45 2.67 3.14 -11.77
C TRP A 45 3.20 4.39 -12.47
N PRO A 46 2.56 4.86 -13.57
CA PRO A 46 3.12 5.92 -14.42
C PRO A 46 3.42 7.23 -13.68
N PHE A 47 2.65 7.58 -12.66
CA PHE A 47 2.87 8.79 -11.88
C PHE A 47 4.18 8.74 -11.06
N ALA A 48 4.70 7.54 -10.77
CA ALA A 48 5.99 7.35 -10.11
C ALA A 48 7.18 7.91 -10.92
N ALA A 49 7.00 8.25 -12.21
CA ALA A 49 8.00 8.96 -13.00
C ALA A 49 8.49 10.26 -12.35
N VAL A 50 7.62 10.97 -11.61
CA VAL A 50 7.96 12.19 -10.85
C VAL A 50 9.04 11.92 -9.80
N LEU A 51 9.18 10.68 -9.33
CA LEU A 51 10.21 10.30 -8.36
C LEU A 51 11.61 10.21 -9.00
N GLY A 52 11.70 10.22 -10.32
CA GLY A 52 12.95 10.35 -11.08
C GLY A 52 13.53 11.77 -11.10
N LEU A 53 12.83 12.77 -10.54
CA LEU A 53 13.27 14.17 -10.50
C LEU A 53 14.70 14.37 -9.98
N PRO A 54 15.18 13.71 -8.90
CA PRO A 54 16.53 13.94 -8.39
C PRO A 54 17.63 13.59 -9.40
N VAL A 55 17.46 12.49 -10.11
CA VAL A 55 18.38 12.04 -11.17
C VAL A 55 18.35 13.01 -12.34
N MET A 56 17.15 13.39 -12.77
CA MET A 56 16.95 14.32 -13.89
C MET A 56 17.59 15.68 -13.60
N LEU A 57 17.35 16.26 -12.43
CA LEU A 57 17.94 17.54 -12.04
C LEU A 57 19.47 17.48 -11.94
N GLU A 58 20.04 16.43 -11.33
CA GLU A 58 21.50 16.29 -11.21
C GLU A 58 22.16 16.13 -12.59
N MET A 59 21.62 15.28 -13.45
CA MET A 59 22.24 14.97 -14.75
C MET A 59 22.01 16.05 -15.81
N MET A 60 20.81 16.65 -15.85
CA MET A 60 20.44 17.61 -16.90
C MET A 60 20.67 19.08 -16.50
N VAL A 61 20.59 19.44 -15.22
CA VAL A 61 20.71 20.83 -14.76
C VAL A 61 22.06 21.11 -14.11
N VAL A 62 22.49 20.25 -13.18
CA VAL A 62 23.74 20.48 -12.42
C VAL A 62 24.98 20.11 -13.24
N ARG A 63 24.97 18.96 -13.92
CA ARG A 63 26.14 18.45 -14.68
C ARG A 63 25.85 18.13 -16.16
N PRO A 64 25.17 19.02 -16.92
CA PRO A 64 24.74 18.72 -18.29
C PRO A 64 25.89 18.34 -19.22
N LYS A 65 27.02 19.07 -19.16
CA LYS A 65 28.15 18.85 -20.08
C LYS A 65 28.72 17.43 -20.02
N ARG A 66 28.62 16.76 -18.86
CA ARG A 66 29.16 15.42 -18.65
C ARG A 66 28.08 14.34 -18.69
N LEU A 67 26.89 14.63 -18.18
CA LEU A 67 25.88 13.61 -17.89
C LEU A 67 24.65 13.67 -18.81
N LEU A 68 24.44 14.72 -19.61
CA LEU A 68 23.25 14.85 -20.46
C LEU A 68 23.15 13.72 -21.49
N VAL A 69 24.21 13.50 -22.28
CA VAL A 69 24.23 12.45 -23.31
C VAL A 69 24.10 11.07 -22.67
N LEU A 70 24.73 10.88 -21.51
CA LEU A 70 24.62 9.64 -20.74
C LEU A 70 23.19 9.39 -20.27
N PHE A 71 22.53 10.42 -19.73
CA PHE A 71 21.13 10.36 -19.32
C PHE A 71 20.22 9.99 -20.48
N LEU A 72 20.37 10.66 -21.64
CA LEU A 72 19.56 10.37 -22.82
C LEU A 72 19.75 8.93 -23.30
N ASN A 73 21.00 8.46 -23.40
CA ASN A 73 21.29 7.09 -23.82
C ASN A 73 20.70 6.06 -22.84
N TYR A 74 20.86 6.26 -21.54
CA TYR A 74 20.30 5.35 -20.53
C TYR A 74 18.78 5.43 -20.48
N ALA A 75 18.16 6.60 -20.61
CA ALA A 75 16.72 6.76 -20.65
C ALA A 75 16.10 6.08 -21.88
N ILE A 76 16.70 6.26 -23.07
CA ILE A 76 16.26 5.59 -24.30
C ILE A 76 16.44 4.08 -24.18
N MET A 77 17.58 3.61 -23.68
CA MET A 77 17.84 2.18 -23.55
C MET A 77 16.92 1.52 -22.51
N CYS A 78 16.88 2.02 -21.27
CA CYS A 78 16.07 1.45 -20.19
C CYS A 78 14.58 1.62 -20.45
N GLY A 79 14.16 2.83 -20.84
CA GLY A 79 12.77 3.14 -21.17
C GLY A 79 12.31 2.37 -22.40
N GLY A 80 13.10 2.38 -23.48
CA GLY A 80 12.81 1.65 -24.71
C GLY A 80 12.73 0.15 -24.51
N ALA A 81 13.69 -0.46 -23.82
CA ALA A 81 13.66 -1.89 -23.51
C ALA A 81 12.42 -2.26 -22.66
N THR A 82 12.07 -1.45 -21.67
CA THR A 82 10.89 -1.67 -20.82
C THR A 82 9.60 -1.52 -21.63
N ILE A 83 9.48 -0.49 -22.47
CA ILE A 83 8.32 -0.29 -23.35
C ILE A 83 8.17 -1.43 -24.34
N ILE A 84 9.27 -1.86 -24.99
CA ILE A 84 9.24 -3.00 -25.93
C ILE A 84 8.75 -4.26 -25.22
N ALA A 85 9.30 -4.59 -24.04
CA ALA A 85 8.87 -5.74 -23.26
C ALA A 85 7.38 -5.65 -22.87
N LEU A 86 6.94 -4.48 -22.38
CA LEU A 86 5.55 -4.24 -22.02
C LEU A 86 4.61 -4.39 -23.20
N VAL A 87 4.89 -3.72 -24.32
CA VAL A 87 4.03 -3.80 -25.52
C VAL A 87 3.97 -5.24 -26.03
N LEU A 88 5.06 -5.99 -26.04
CA LEU A 88 5.05 -7.40 -26.47
C LEU A 88 4.18 -8.27 -25.55
N ILE A 89 4.36 -8.16 -24.23
CA ILE A 89 3.63 -8.96 -23.24
C ILE A 89 2.16 -8.57 -23.18
N ASP A 90 1.88 -7.28 -23.00
CA ASP A 90 0.51 -6.77 -22.90
C ASP A 90 -0.26 -7.07 -24.19
N SER A 91 0.34 -6.83 -25.36
CA SER A 91 -0.36 -7.07 -26.62
C SER A 91 -0.65 -8.56 -26.86
N TYR A 92 0.23 -9.46 -26.38
CA TYR A 92 -0.02 -10.89 -26.42
C TYR A 92 -1.24 -11.28 -25.57
N TYR A 93 -1.34 -10.79 -24.33
CA TYR A 93 -2.43 -11.12 -23.42
C TYR A 93 -3.75 -10.40 -23.73
N TYR A 94 -3.71 -9.13 -24.17
CA TYR A 94 -4.89 -8.36 -24.56
C TYR A 94 -5.37 -8.66 -25.99
N GLY A 95 -4.53 -9.28 -26.83
CA GLY A 95 -4.88 -9.60 -28.23
C GLY A 95 -4.95 -8.39 -29.16
N ARG A 96 -4.51 -7.22 -28.70
CA ARG A 96 -4.40 -5.96 -29.46
C ARG A 96 -3.21 -5.16 -28.96
N THR A 97 -2.65 -4.27 -29.78
CA THR A 97 -1.54 -3.43 -29.34
C THR A 97 -1.97 -2.51 -28.20
N VAL A 98 -1.35 -2.67 -27.02
CA VAL A 98 -1.66 -1.88 -25.82
C VAL A 98 -0.38 -1.33 -25.21
N LEU A 99 -0.42 -0.05 -24.83
CA LEU A 99 0.54 0.56 -23.93
C LEU A 99 -0.19 0.95 -22.65
N ALA A 100 -0.26 0.02 -21.69
CA ALA A 100 -1.03 0.17 -20.46
C ALA A 100 -0.73 1.47 -19.66
N PRO A 101 0.54 1.86 -19.41
CA PRO A 101 0.82 3.09 -18.66
C PRO A 101 0.28 4.36 -19.35
N LEU A 102 0.28 4.41 -20.69
CA LEU A 102 -0.30 5.53 -21.43
C LEU A 102 -1.82 5.59 -21.25
N ASN A 103 -2.50 4.44 -21.36
CA ASN A 103 -3.95 4.37 -21.17
C ASN A 103 -4.36 4.80 -19.76
N ILE A 104 -3.58 4.45 -18.73
CA ILE A 104 -3.81 4.87 -17.34
C ILE A 104 -3.72 6.39 -17.20
N VAL A 105 -2.73 7.02 -17.83
CA VAL A 105 -2.58 8.49 -17.79
C VAL A 105 -3.73 9.17 -18.56
N LEU A 106 -4.05 8.69 -19.75
CA LEU A 106 -5.17 9.20 -20.55
C LEU A 106 -6.50 9.12 -19.79
N TYR A 107 -6.76 7.99 -19.14
CA TYR A 107 -7.98 7.81 -18.36
C TYR A 107 -8.02 8.73 -17.12
N ASN A 108 -6.98 8.73 -16.28
CA ASN A 108 -7.04 9.44 -14.99
C ASN A 108 -6.84 10.96 -15.09
N VAL A 109 -6.11 11.43 -16.10
CA VAL A 109 -5.75 12.86 -16.22
C VAL A 109 -6.61 13.58 -17.25
N PHE A 110 -6.95 12.91 -18.35
CA PHE A 110 -7.57 13.56 -19.52
C PHE A 110 -9.04 13.17 -19.75
N SER A 111 -9.61 12.25 -18.96
CA SER A 111 -11.03 11.90 -19.08
C SER A 111 -11.92 12.68 -18.10
N SER A 112 -13.21 12.77 -18.43
CA SER A 112 -14.24 13.37 -17.56
C SER A 112 -14.56 12.52 -16.32
N HIS A 113 -14.23 11.24 -16.36
CA HIS A 113 -14.50 10.26 -15.30
C HIS A 113 -13.18 9.90 -14.60
N GLY A 114 -12.77 10.77 -13.68
CA GLY A 114 -11.53 10.60 -12.91
C GLY A 114 -11.68 9.68 -11.69
N PRO A 115 -10.63 9.61 -10.84
CA PRO A 115 -10.61 8.74 -9.66
C PRO A 115 -11.66 9.06 -8.60
N ASN A 116 -12.33 10.23 -8.70
CA ASN A 116 -13.38 10.68 -7.80
C ASN A 116 -14.62 9.74 -7.79
N LEU A 117 -14.76 8.86 -8.78
CA LEU A 117 -15.80 7.84 -8.83
C LEU A 117 -15.79 6.91 -7.60
N TYR A 118 -14.64 6.76 -6.96
CA TYR A 118 -14.43 5.88 -5.82
C TYR A 118 -14.47 6.61 -4.46
N GLY A 119 -14.98 7.84 -4.44
CA GLY A 119 -15.13 8.67 -3.25
C GLY A 119 -14.13 9.83 -3.18
N VAL A 120 -14.37 10.75 -2.25
CA VAL A 120 -13.50 11.89 -1.98
C VAL A 120 -13.27 12.02 -0.49
N GLU A 121 -12.11 12.52 -0.11
CA GLU A 121 -11.68 12.61 1.28
C GLU A 121 -11.00 13.96 1.54
N ASP A 122 -11.11 14.44 2.77
CA ASP A 122 -10.51 15.71 3.18
C ASP A 122 -8.98 15.64 3.23
N VAL A 123 -8.33 16.80 3.17
CA VAL A 123 -6.86 16.92 3.32
C VAL A 123 -6.35 16.31 4.63
N THR A 124 -7.19 16.30 5.67
CA THR A 124 -6.86 15.69 6.97
C THR A 124 -6.57 14.20 6.86
N PHE A 125 -7.10 13.50 5.84
CA PHE A 125 -6.86 12.08 5.60
C PHE A 125 -5.37 11.78 5.45
N TYR A 126 -4.67 12.49 4.57
CA TYR A 126 -3.24 12.27 4.36
C TYR A 126 -2.39 12.72 5.54
N MET A 127 -2.76 13.81 6.22
CA MET A 127 -2.07 14.22 7.43
C MET A 127 -2.13 13.12 8.49
N LYS A 128 -3.34 12.63 8.80
CA LYS A 128 -3.55 11.50 9.73
C LYS A 128 -2.76 10.28 9.28
N ASN A 129 -2.80 9.93 7.99
CA ASN A 129 -2.06 8.78 7.47
C ASN A 129 -0.54 8.90 7.70
N LEU A 130 0.04 10.05 7.36
CA LEU A 130 1.48 10.28 7.52
C LEU A 130 1.89 10.28 9.00
N PHE A 131 1.10 10.89 9.89
CA PHE A 131 1.38 10.84 11.33
C PHE A 131 1.25 9.42 11.91
N LEU A 132 0.25 8.64 11.48
CA LEU A 132 0.08 7.27 11.96
C LEU A 132 1.19 6.33 11.46
N ASN A 133 1.69 6.52 10.24
CA ASN A 133 2.70 5.65 9.63
C ASN A 133 4.15 6.07 9.95
N TRP A 134 4.42 7.37 10.11
CA TRP A 134 5.77 7.92 10.26
C TRP A 134 6.00 8.69 11.55
N ASN A 135 4.95 9.01 12.32
CA ASN A 135 5.00 9.63 13.65
C ASN A 135 6.01 10.79 13.77
N VAL A 136 7.07 10.66 14.55
CA VAL A 136 8.12 11.67 14.76
C VAL A 136 8.88 11.96 13.45
N ALA A 137 9.08 10.96 12.59
CA ALA A 137 9.88 11.12 11.38
C ALA A 137 9.28 12.13 10.40
N ILE A 138 7.94 12.15 10.23
CA ILE A 138 7.31 13.10 9.31
C ILE A 138 7.45 14.55 9.77
N VAL A 139 7.46 14.79 11.08
CA VAL A 139 7.66 16.13 11.67
C VAL A 139 9.07 16.64 11.37
N LEU A 140 10.04 15.75 11.23
CA LEU A 140 11.44 16.09 10.96
C LEU A 140 11.73 16.34 9.48
N VAL A 141 10.94 15.79 8.55
CA VAL A 141 11.18 15.91 7.10
C VAL A 141 11.33 17.37 6.63
N PRO A 142 10.48 18.34 7.03
CA PRO A 142 10.64 19.74 6.64
C PRO A 142 11.97 20.36 7.10
N PHE A 143 12.57 19.83 8.17
CA PHE A 143 13.82 20.33 8.73
C PHE A 143 15.07 19.72 8.08
N ALA A 144 14.92 18.68 7.24
CA ALA A 144 16.04 18.01 6.59
C ALA A 144 16.91 18.98 5.76
N VAL A 145 16.26 19.80 4.92
CA VAL A 145 16.91 20.79 4.07
C VAL A 145 17.59 21.91 4.88
N PRO A 146 16.90 22.65 5.77
CA PRO A 146 17.53 23.75 6.51
C PRO A 146 18.65 23.26 7.44
N PHE A 147 18.49 22.11 8.10
CA PHE A 147 19.55 21.56 8.95
C PHE A 147 20.75 21.10 8.14
N ALA A 148 20.55 20.39 7.03
CA ALA A 148 21.64 19.99 6.15
C ALA A 148 22.36 21.19 5.54
N ALA A 149 21.63 22.22 5.12
CA ALA A 149 22.20 23.46 4.58
C ALA A 149 23.07 24.18 5.62
N PHE A 150 22.57 24.32 6.85
CA PHE A 150 23.31 24.93 7.95
C PHE A 150 24.61 24.18 8.25
N VAL A 151 24.54 22.85 8.37
CA VAL A 151 25.71 22.00 8.59
C VAL A 151 26.70 22.13 7.44
N PHE A 152 26.22 22.11 6.19
CA PHE A 152 27.05 22.24 5.00
C PHE A 152 27.85 23.55 4.98
N VAL A 153 27.19 24.69 5.19
CA VAL A 153 27.83 26.01 5.21
C VAL A 153 28.85 26.09 6.34
N ARG A 154 28.51 25.61 7.54
CA ARG A 154 29.41 25.67 8.72
C ARG A 154 30.64 24.80 8.57
N VAL A 155 30.50 23.57 8.05
CA VAL A 155 31.63 22.67 7.81
C VAL A 155 32.60 23.28 6.80
N ARG A 156 32.06 23.87 5.71
CA ARG A 156 32.88 24.49 4.66
C ARG A 156 33.49 25.84 5.08
N SER A 157 32.89 26.52 6.05
CA SER A 157 33.39 27.77 6.66
C SER A 157 34.47 27.53 7.74
N SER A 158 34.78 26.27 8.10
CA SER A 158 35.83 25.94 9.08
C SER A 158 37.23 26.32 8.60
N LYS A 159 38.07 26.79 9.54
CA LYS A 159 39.27 27.65 9.38
C LYS A 159 40.31 27.25 8.31
N THR A 160 40.38 26.01 7.86
CA THR A 160 41.40 25.55 6.88
C THR A 160 41.09 25.90 5.41
N GLN A 161 39.88 26.38 5.10
CA GLN A 161 39.50 26.90 3.76
C GLN A 161 38.95 28.34 3.81
N SER A 162 39.27 29.08 4.88
CA SER A 162 38.69 30.38 5.24
C SER A 162 39.25 31.59 4.48
N HIS A 163 39.62 31.45 3.21
CA HIS A 163 39.84 32.62 2.35
C HIS A 163 38.78 32.61 1.26
N ARG A 164 37.83 33.54 1.42
CA ARG A 164 36.63 33.81 0.59
C ARG A 164 35.40 33.03 1.05
N MET A 165 34.61 33.69 1.90
CA MET A 165 33.16 33.59 1.77
C MET A 165 32.78 34.27 0.46
N PRO A 166 32.27 33.53 -0.51
CA PRO A 166 31.15 34.08 -1.22
C PRO A 166 29.96 33.16 -0.97
N PHE A 167 28.84 33.78 -0.64
CA PHE A 167 27.52 33.25 -0.93
C PHE A 167 27.35 33.23 -2.47
N GLU A 168 28.27 32.59 -3.19
CA GLU A 168 28.13 32.41 -4.62
C GLU A 168 27.05 31.36 -4.81
N PHE A 169 25.96 31.76 -5.47
CA PHE A 169 24.88 30.87 -5.94
C PHE A 169 25.34 29.92 -7.06
N SER A 170 26.60 29.48 -7.02
CA SER A 170 27.15 28.55 -7.99
C SER A 170 26.77 27.13 -7.62
N PHE A 171 26.20 26.39 -8.58
CA PHE A 171 25.89 24.97 -8.43
C PHE A 171 27.12 24.14 -8.01
N ALA A 172 28.33 24.56 -8.41
CA ALA A 172 29.57 23.89 -8.04
C ALA A 172 29.87 23.97 -6.53
N TYR A 173 29.49 25.07 -5.87
CA TYR A 173 29.64 25.21 -4.42
C TYR A 173 28.66 24.27 -3.71
N TRP A 174 27.38 24.29 -4.09
CA TRP A 174 26.31 23.55 -3.42
C TRP A 174 26.21 22.07 -3.82
N GLN A 175 27.02 21.59 -4.75
CA GLN A 175 26.92 20.27 -5.37
C GLN A 175 26.80 19.09 -4.38
N ARG A 176 27.43 19.16 -3.20
CA ARG A 176 27.33 18.10 -2.17
C ARG A 176 26.03 18.13 -1.37
N PHE A 177 25.32 19.26 -1.38
CA PHE A 177 24.04 19.46 -0.72
C PHE A 177 22.85 19.22 -1.67
N LEU A 178 23.02 19.47 -2.97
CA LEU A 178 21.96 19.34 -3.98
C LEU A 178 21.20 18.00 -3.95
N PRO A 179 21.82 16.83 -3.69
CA PRO A 179 21.07 15.58 -3.59
C PRO A 179 19.94 15.60 -2.54
N VAL A 180 20.21 16.17 -1.36
CA VAL A 180 19.19 16.31 -0.30
C VAL A 180 18.07 17.24 -0.75
N LEU A 181 18.43 18.35 -1.39
CA LEU A 181 17.48 19.33 -1.91
C LEU A 181 16.58 18.73 -2.99
N PHE A 182 17.14 17.97 -3.93
CA PHE A 182 16.37 17.39 -5.02
C PHE A 182 15.46 16.26 -4.56
N VAL A 183 15.90 15.44 -3.59
CA VAL A 183 15.02 14.46 -2.92
C VAL A 183 13.85 15.17 -2.24
N PHE A 184 14.11 16.28 -1.55
CA PHE A 184 13.06 17.08 -0.93
C PHE A 184 12.09 17.68 -1.97
N PHE A 185 12.61 18.17 -3.10
CA PHE A 185 11.75 18.66 -4.19
C PHE A 185 10.88 17.55 -4.79
N SER A 186 11.42 16.35 -4.96
CA SER A 186 10.62 15.20 -5.41
C SER A 186 9.52 14.84 -4.41
N PHE A 187 9.84 14.83 -3.11
CA PHE A 187 8.86 14.64 -2.03
C PHE A 187 7.77 15.72 -2.05
N ALA A 188 8.16 16.99 -2.14
CA ALA A 188 7.23 18.12 -2.16
C ALA A 188 6.35 18.12 -3.42
N ALA A 189 6.92 17.82 -4.59
CA ALA A 189 6.17 17.70 -5.84
C ALA A 189 5.12 16.59 -5.75
N TRP A 190 5.47 15.43 -5.18
CA TRP A 190 4.54 14.34 -4.96
C TRP A 190 3.38 14.76 -4.03
N LEU A 191 3.70 15.36 -2.88
CA LEU A 191 2.67 15.84 -1.96
C LEU A 191 1.76 16.87 -2.63
N LEU A 192 2.32 17.82 -3.37
CA LEU A 192 1.55 18.83 -4.10
C LEU A 192 0.58 18.18 -5.09
N ILE A 193 1.05 17.22 -5.90
CA ILE A 193 0.21 16.52 -6.88
C ILE A 193 -0.93 15.78 -6.18
N PHE A 194 -0.66 14.99 -5.15
CA PHE A 194 -1.71 14.14 -4.56
C PHE A 194 -2.59 14.87 -3.55
N PHE A 195 -2.09 15.87 -2.82
CA PHE A 195 -2.93 16.67 -1.91
C PHE A 195 -3.91 17.56 -2.67
N THR A 196 -3.58 17.98 -3.89
CA THR A 196 -4.50 18.75 -4.74
C THR A 196 -5.61 17.89 -5.35
N GLN A 197 -5.47 16.57 -5.38
CA GLN A 197 -6.54 15.70 -5.87
C GLN A 197 -7.66 15.53 -4.82
N PRO A 198 -8.95 15.60 -5.21
CA PRO A 198 -10.07 15.35 -4.31
C PRO A 198 -10.08 13.92 -3.77
N HIS A 199 -9.88 12.94 -4.65
CA HIS A 199 -9.75 11.53 -4.28
C HIS A 199 -8.43 11.25 -3.56
N LYS A 200 -8.49 10.56 -2.41
CA LYS A 200 -7.32 10.25 -1.59
C LYS A 200 -7.35 8.80 -1.16
N GLU A 201 -6.19 8.16 -1.25
CA GLU A 201 -5.98 6.80 -0.77
C GLU A 201 -4.61 6.67 -0.12
N GLU A 202 -4.53 5.92 0.97
CA GLU A 202 -3.25 5.65 1.66
C GLU A 202 -2.19 5.10 0.69
N ARG A 203 -2.59 4.23 -0.25
CA ARG A 203 -1.67 3.58 -1.20
C ARG A 203 -0.97 4.56 -2.14
N PHE A 204 -1.49 5.77 -2.35
CA PHE A 204 -0.83 6.81 -3.18
C PHE A 204 0.39 7.41 -2.48
N LEU A 205 0.52 7.26 -1.16
CA LEU A 205 1.69 7.74 -0.41
C LEU A 205 2.82 6.71 -0.34
N PHE A 206 2.56 5.43 -0.67
CA PHE A 206 3.59 4.39 -0.58
C PHE A 206 4.87 4.72 -1.35
N PRO A 207 4.82 5.24 -2.60
CA PRO A 207 6.04 5.48 -3.37
C PRO A 207 7.03 6.46 -2.73
N ILE A 208 6.57 7.40 -1.88
CA ILE A 208 7.42 8.40 -1.21
C ILE A 208 7.92 8.01 0.17
N TYR A 209 7.50 6.86 0.69
CA TYR A 209 7.96 6.34 1.98
C TYR A 209 9.50 6.23 2.09
N PRO A 210 10.25 5.84 1.05
CA PRO A 210 11.73 5.85 1.09
C PRO A 210 12.32 7.25 1.18
N LEU A 211 11.68 8.25 0.56
CA LEU A 211 12.12 9.66 0.62
C LEU A 211 11.92 10.21 2.03
N ILE A 212 10.80 9.89 2.68
CA ILE A 212 10.53 10.27 4.08
C ILE A 212 11.61 9.68 4.99
N ALA A 213 11.94 8.39 4.83
CA ALA A 213 12.98 7.73 5.61
C ALA A 213 14.34 8.44 5.45
N LEU A 214 14.75 8.73 4.21
CA LEU A 214 16.02 9.40 3.93
C LEU A 214 16.06 10.82 4.50
N LEU A 215 15.03 11.63 4.25
CA LEU A 215 14.96 13.01 4.71
C LEU A 215 14.92 13.09 6.25
N ALA A 216 14.16 12.21 6.90
CA ALA A 216 14.15 12.12 8.36
C ALA A 216 15.52 11.71 8.91
N ALA A 217 16.21 10.74 8.28
CA ALA A 217 17.56 10.34 8.69
C ALA A 217 18.57 11.49 8.56
N VAL A 218 18.50 12.27 7.49
CA VAL A 218 19.32 13.48 7.30
C VAL A 218 19.06 14.51 8.41
N ALA A 219 17.79 14.75 8.75
CA ALA A 219 17.43 15.65 9.85
C ALA A 219 17.99 15.14 11.19
N PHE A 220 17.82 13.86 11.50
CA PHE A 220 18.34 13.24 12.74
C PHE A 220 19.86 13.37 12.88
N ASP A 221 20.61 13.07 11.82
CA ASP A 221 22.07 13.19 11.81
C ASP A 221 22.54 14.65 11.96
N ALA A 222 21.75 15.61 11.46
CA ALA A 222 22.10 17.02 11.56
C ALA A 222 21.82 17.66 12.94
N ILE A 223 20.85 17.16 13.73
CA ILE A 223 20.45 17.75 15.02
C ILE A 223 21.63 18.01 15.97
N PRO A 224 22.54 17.06 16.25
CA PRO A 224 23.62 17.32 17.21
C PRO A 224 24.64 18.35 16.73
N ARG A 225 24.86 18.40 15.41
CA ARG A 225 25.76 19.38 14.80
C ARG A 225 25.16 20.78 14.83
N VAL A 226 23.88 20.91 14.50
CA VAL A 226 23.14 22.18 14.59
C VAL A 226 23.08 22.66 16.05
N GLY A 227 22.67 21.79 16.97
CA GLY A 227 22.51 22.13 18.38
C GLY A 227 23.82 22.54 19.05
N SER A 228 24.92 21.82 18.82
CA SER A 228 26.24 22.20 19.35
C SER A 228 26.78 23.50 18.75
N ALA A 229 26.42 23.83 17.50
CA ALA A 229 26.84 25.07 16.85
C ALA A 229 26.05 26.29 17.32
N LEU A 230 24.80 26.11 17.77
CA LEU A 230 23.93 27.20 18.26
C LEU A 230 24.09 27.43 19.77
N PHE A 231 24.25 26.36 20.56
CA PHE A 231 24.25 26.43 22.03
C PHE A 231 25.62 26.13 22.67
N GLY A 232 26.66 25.99 21.84
CA GLY A 232 28.04 25.75 22.27
C GLY A 232 28.45 24.28 22.27
N GLY A 233 29.74 24.02 22.05
CA GLY A 233 30.27 22.66 21.85
C GLY A 233 30.02 21.68 23.01
N GLY A 234 29.85 22.19 24.24
CA GLY A 234 29.54 21.40 25.43
C GLY A 234 28.17 20.71 25.39
N THR A 235 27.23 21.19 24.57
CA THR A 235 25.87 20.62 24.50
C THR A 235 25.76 19.40 23.58
N ARG A 236 26.84 18.99 22.90
CA ARG A 236 26.81 17.88 21.93
C ARG A 236 26.31 16.57 22.53
N LYS A 237 26.70 16.25 23.78
CA LYS A 237 26.22 15.05 24.49
C LYS A 237 24.71 15.09 24.70
N PHE A 238 24.17 16.25 25.09
CA PHE A 238 22.74 16.46 25.27
C PHE A 238 21.98 16.22 23.95
N TRP A 239 22.43 16.83 22.85
CA TRP A 239 21.75 16.65 21.56
C TRP A 239 21.83 15.22 21.02
N ASN A 240 22.96 14.52 21.23
CA ASN A 240 23.07 13.10 20.91
C ASN A 240 22.07 12.26 21.73
N PHE A 241 21.92 12.55 23.03
CA PHE A 241 20.93 11.91 23.88
C PHE A 241 19.50 12.20 23.38
N THR A 242 19.20 13.44 23.00
CA THR A 242 17.89 13.83 22.43
C THR A 242 17.57 13.06 21.15
N VAL A 243 18.54 12.89 20.24
CA VAL A 243 18.35 12.06 19.02
C VAL A 243 18.07 10.60 19.41
N GLY A 244 18.84 10.03 20.35
CA GLY A 244 18.61 8.69 20.86
C GLY A 244 17.21 8.52 21.47
N ALA A 245 16.74 9.50 22.25
CA ALA A 245 15.40 9.50 22.84
C ALA A 245 14.30 9.60 21.79
N LEU A 246 14.44 10.48 20.79
CA LEU A 246 13.48 10.60 19.69
C LEU A 246 13.40 9.32 18.85
N LEU A 247 14.53 8.67 18.58
CA LEU A 247 14.58 7.37 17.90
C LEU A 247 13.91 6.27 18.74
N ALA A 248 14.14 6.25 20.05
CA ALA A 248 13.46 5.32 20.94
C ALA A 248 11.93 5.52 20.90
N VAL A 249 11.46 6.77 20.96
CA VAL A 249 10.02 7.10 20.83
C VAL A 249 9.49 6.67 19.46
N PHE A 250 10.20 6.95 18.37
CA PHE A 250 9.81 6.52 17.02
C PHE A 250 9.63 4.99 16.94
N VAL A 251 10.59 4.22 17.48
CA VAL A 251 10.53 2.75 17.49
C VAL A 251 9.36 2.26 18.35
N LEU A 252 9.20 2.79 19.56
CA LEU A 252 8.12 2.39 20.47
C LEU A 252 6.73 2.66 19.87
N LEU A 253 6.51 3.85 19.29
CA LEU A 253 5.24 4.17 18.62
C LEU A 253 5.00 3.29 17.39
N SER A 254 6.04 3.00 16.62
CA SER A 254 5.93 2.15 15.43
C SER A 254 5.60 0.70 15.81
N LEU A 255 6.25 0.14 16.84
CA LEU A 255 5.96 -1.19 17.36
C LEU A 255 4.55 -1.26 17.97
N SER A 256 4.17 -0.25 18.75
CA SER A 256 2.82 -0.12 19.31
C SER A 256 1.75 -0.09 18.21
N ARG A 257 1.99 0.66 17.12
CA ARG A 257 1.09 0.71 15.96
C ARG A 257 1.01 -0.63 15.24
N SER A 258 2.14 -1.28 14.97
CA SER A 258 2.17 -2.61 14.35
C SER A 258 1.45 -3.66 15.19
N ALA A 259 1.65 -3.64 16.52
CA ALA A 259 0.95 -4.51 17.45
C ALA A 259 -0.56 -4.23 17.45
N ALA A 260 -0.98 -2.97 17.44
CA ALA A 260 -2.39 -2.59 17.34
C ALA A 260 -3.03 -3.10 16.04
N LEU A 261 -2.34 -2.93 14.90
CA LEU A 261 -2.84 -3.37 13.60
C LEU A 261 -3.03 -4.89 13.56
N HIS A 262 -2.04 -5.65 14.03
CA HIS A 262 -2.15 -7.10 14.09
C HIS A 262 -3.25 -7.54 15.06
N ARG A 263 -3.24 -7.04 16.30
CA ARG A 263 -4.22 -7.42 17.33
C ARG A 263 -5.66 -7.09 16.94
N ASN A 264 -5.90 -5.92 16.35
CA ASN A 264 -7.24 -5.39 16.14
C ASN A 264 -7.86 -5.84 14.82
N PHE A 265 -7.03 -6.14 13.80
CA PHE A 265 -7.48 -6.34 12.42
C PHE A 265 -6.99 -7.63 11.75
N ALA A 266 -6.34 -8.56 12.45
CA ALA A 266 -5.90 -9.84 11.87
C ALA A 266 -7.03 -10.84 11.56
N ALA A 267 -8.24 -10.62 12.10
CA ALA A 267 -9.33 -11.60 12.04
C ALA A 267 -9.68 -12.11 10.63
N PRO A 268 -9.74 -11.29 9.55
CA PRO A 268 -10.06 -11.79 8.22
C PRO A 268 -9.07 -12.86 7.75
N ILE A 269 -7.77 -12.61 7.90
CA ILE A 269 -6.72 -13.59 7.51
C ILE A 269 -6.86 -14.87 8.35
N ASP A 270 -7.06 -14.74 9.66
CA ASP A 270 -7.21 -15.89 10.56
C ASP A 270 -8.45 -16.72 10.28
N VAL A 271 -9.55 -16.09 9.88
CA VAL A 271 -10.82 -16.75 9.53
C VAL A 271 -10.68 -17.54 8.23
N PHE A 272 -10.07 -16.95 7.20
CA PHE A 272 -9.82 -17.67 5.95
C PHE A 272 -8.75 -18.76 6.11
N LYS A 273 -7.75 -18.56 6.98
CA LYS A 273 -6.84 -19.64 7.39
C LYS A 273 -7.60 -20.78 8.09
N GLY A 274 -8.49 -20.44 9.02
CA GLY A 274 -9.33 -21.40 9.72
C GLY A 274 -10.27 -22.16 8.79
N LEU A 275 -10.80 -21.52 7.75
CA LEU A 275 -11.56 -22.18 6.68
C LEU A 275 -10.73 -23.26 5.98
N ASN A 276 -9.48 -22.95 5.63
CA ASN A 276 -8.58 -23.90 4.99
C ASN A 276 -8.28 -25.10 5.91
N GLU A 277 -7.95 -24.84 7.18
CA GLU A 277 -7.72 -25.88 8.20
C GLU A 277 -8.96 -26.76 8.41
N HIS A 278 -10.15 -26.14 8.46
CA HIS A 278 -11.42 -26.84 8.67
C HIS A 278 -11.81 -27.75 7.50
N LEU A 279 -11.61 -27.27 6.26
CA LEU A 279 -11.94 -28.03 5.05
C LEU A 279 -10.92 -29.14 4.75
N THR A 280 -9.67 -28.98 5.17
CA THR A 280 -8.62 -30.00 4.98
C THR A 280 -8.89 -31.27 5.80
N ILE A 281 -9.73 -31.20 6.83
CA ILE A 281 -10.14 -32.36 7.62
C ILE A 281 -11.13 -33.19 6.78
N PRO A 282 -10.80 -34.43 6.37
CA PRO A 282 -11.66 -35.20 5.45
C PRO A 282 -13.06 -35.51 6.02
N ALA A 283 -13.17 -35.55 7.35
CA ALA A 283 -14.45 -35.78 8.04
C ALA A 283 -15.43 -34.61 7.88
N THR A 284 -14.96 -33.39 7.60
CA THR A 284 -15.84 -32.24 7.33
C THR A 284 -16.63 -32.46 6.04
N LEU A 285 -15.98 -33.01 5.01
CA LEU A 285 -16.59 -33.32 3.71
C LEU A 285 -17.39 -34.63 3.71
N ASP A 286 -17.42 -35.34 4.84
CA ASP A 286 -18.23 -36.54 5.06
C ASP A 286 -19.65 -36.22 5.55
N LYS A 287 -19.99 -34.96 5.81
CA LYS A 287 -21.34 -34.57 6.20
C LYS A 287 -22.35 -34.90 5.09
N GLU A 288 -23.57 -35.23 5.48
CA GLU A 288 -24.65 -35.69 4.57
C GLU A 288 -24.87 -34.73 3.40
N ARG A 289 -24.79 -33.42 3.66
CA ARG A 289 -24.88 -32.36 2.65
C ARG A 289 -23.85 -32.48 1.51
N TYR A 290 -22.61 -32.84 1.81
CA TYR A 290 -21.56 -33.00 0.80
C TYR A 290 -21.60 -34.41 0.17
N ARG A 291 -22.14 -35.39 0.90
CA ARG A 291 -22.34 -36.75 0.39
C ARG A 291 -23.46 -36.84 -0.64
N SER A 292 -24.54 -36.09 -0.46
CA SER A 292 -25.68 -36.08 -1.39
C SER A 292 -25.41 -35.35 -2.70
N ARG A 293 -24.36 -34.52 -2.76
CA ARG A 293 -23.91 -33.86 -3.99
C ARG A 293 -23.13 -34.85 -4.86
N GLU A 294 -23.80 -35.47 -5.82
CA GLU A 294 -23.18 -36.40 -6.77
C GLU A 294 -22.48 -35.68 -7.93
N ASN A 295 -23.04 -34.55 -8.40
CA ASN A 295 -22.59 -33.87 -9.63
C ASN A 295 -21.81 -32.57 -9.42
N SER A 296 -21.69 -32.08 -8.17
CA SER A 296 -21.01 -30.80 -7.89
C SER A 296 -19.97 -30.96 -6.79
N SER A 297 -18.71 -30.70 -7.11
CA SER A 297 -17.60 -30.66 -6.16
C SER A 297 -17.18 -29.22 -5.81
N SER A 298 -18.12 -28.28 -5.80
CA SER A 298 -17.88 -26.90 -5.38
C SER A 298 -18.39 -26.63 -3.96
N ILE A 299 -17.57 -25.93 -3.18
CA ILE A 299 -17.93 -25.41 -1.85
C ILE A 299 -18.16 -23.91 -2.00
N HIS A 300 -19.35 -23.44 -1.63
CA HIS A 300 -19.71 -22.03 -1.76
C HIS A 300 -19.38 -21.26 -0.48
N VAL A 301 -18.38 -20.38 -0.57
CA VAL A 301 -17.95 -19.50 0.52
C VAL A 301 -18.48 -18.10 0.21
N CYS A 302 -19.46 -17.66 0.97
CA CYS A 302 -20.13 -16.40 0.76
C CYS A 302 -19.57 -15.28 1.63
N VAL A 303 -19.53 -14.08 1.08
CA VAL A 303 -19.23 -12.83 1.77
C VAL A 303 -20.28 -11.79 1.43
N GLY A 304 -20.73 -11.02 2.43
CA GLY A 304 -21.65 -9.90 2.28
C GLY A 304 -20.95 -8.58 2.54
N LYS A 305 -21.32 -7.93 3.65
CA LYS A 305 -20.77 -6.63 4.09
C LYS A 305 -19.25 -6.60 4.23
N GLU A 306 -18.61 -7.73 4.53
CA GLU A 306 -17.16 -7.83 4.69
C GLU A 306 -16.36 -8.12 3.39
N TRP A 307 -16.99 -8.01 2.21
CA TRP A 307 -16.35 -8.31 0.92
C TRP A 307 -14.99 -7.62 0.71
N TYR A 308 -14.85 -6.37 1.17
CA TYR A 308 -13.63 -5.56 1.00
C TYR A 308 -12.48 -5.97 1.94
N ARG A 309 -12.73 -6.89 2.88
CA ARG A 309 -11.71 -7.48 3.76
C ARG A 309 -11.28 -8.88 3.34
N PHE A 310 -11.85 -9.41 2.25
CA PHE A 310 -11.40 -10.67 1.67
C PHE A 310 -9.92 -10.53 1.24
N PRO A 311 -9.00 -11.36 1.76
CA PRO A 311 -7.57 -11.15 1.56
C PRO A 311 -7.13 -11.45 0.12
N SER A 312 -7.41 -12.67 -0.38
CA SER A 312 -7.25 -13.04 -1.79
C SER A 312 -7.81 -14.44 -2.06
N SER A 313 -8.01 -14.79 -3.33
CA SER A 313 -8.38 -16.15 -3.75
C SER A 313 -7.35 -17.22 -3.38
N PHE A 314 -6.09 -16.85 -3.09
CA PHE A 314 -5.06 -17.79 -2.60
C PHE A 314 -5.37 -18.35 -1.21
N PHE A 315 -6.28 -17.72 -0.46
CA PHE A 315 -6.73 -18.24 0.83
C PHE A 315 -7.92 -19.21 0.72
N LEU A 316 -8.49 -19.38 -0.47
CA LEU A 316 -9.54 -20.37 -0.71
C LEU A 316 -8.89 -21.73 -0.96
N PRO A 317 -9.34 -22.80 -0.29
CA PRO A 317 -8.77 -24.12 -0.49
C PRO A 317 -9.12 -24.65 -1.89
N SER A 318 -8.09 -25.16 -2.58
CA SER A 318 -8.18 -25.75 -3.92
C SER A 318 -7.79 -27.23 -3.89
N GLY A 319 -8.54 -28.09 -4.57
CA GLY A 319 -8.22 -29.51 -4.70
C GLY A 319 -8.27 -30.31 -3.41
N VAL A 320 -9.16 -29.94 -2.47
CA VAL A 320 -9.34 -30.68 -1.20
C VAL A 320 -9.92 -32.06 -1.52
N VAL A 321 -9.36 -33.12 -0.93
CA VAL A 321 -9.78 -34.49 -1.22
C VAL A 321 -10.62 -35.04 -0.08
N ASP A 322 -11.83 -35.52 -0.38
CA ASP A 322 -12.65 -36.25 0.59
C ASP A 322 -12.17 -37.70 0.79
N ARG A 323 -12.74 -38.43 1.76
CA ARG A 323 -12.35 -39.83 2.01
C ARG A 323 -12.62 -40.78 0.84
N ARG A 324 -13.46 -40.38 -0.12
CA ARG A 324 -13.79 -41.15 -1.34
C ARG A 324 -12.86 -40.78 -2.50
N GLY A 325 -11.88 -39.90 -2.30
CA GLY A 325 -10.95 -39.46 -3.33
C GLY A 325 -11.51 -38.37 -4.26
N ARG A 326 -12.68 -37.78 -3.96
CA ARG A 326 -13.25 -36.70 -4.77
C ARG A 326 -12.57 -35.38 -4.43
N LYS A 327 -12.22 -34.61 -5.45
CA LYS A 327 -11.60 -33.29 -5.34
C LYS A 327 -12.65 -32.20 -5.28
N TRP A 328 -12.53 -31.31 -4.29
CA TRP A 328 -13.41 -30.20 -4.01
C TRP A 328 -12.67 -28.87 -4.15
N ASP A 329 -13.35 -27.90 -4.76
CA ASP A 329 -12.84 -26.54 -4.94
C ASP A 329 -13.76 -25.52 -4.26
N ALA A 330 -13.18 -24.64 -3.45
CA ALA A 330 -13.92 -23.55 -2.83
C ALA A 330 -14.06 -22.36 -3.80
N LYS A 331 -15.29 -21.87 -3.95
CA LYS A 331 -15.63 -20.70 -4.77
C LYS A 331 -16.12 -19.58 -3.87
N LEU A 332 -15.62 -18.37 -4.12
CA LEU A 332 -16.13 -17.16 -3.47
C LEU A 332 -17.41 -16.72 -4.17
N ASN A 333 -18.45 -16.45 -3.38
CA ASN A 333 -19.70 -15.87 -3.85
C ASN A 333 -20.05 -14.63 -3.02
N PHE A 334 -20.81 -13.73 -3.61
CA PHE A 334 -21.28 -12.52 -2.93
C PHE A 334 -22.77 -12.65 -2.62
N ILE A 335 -23.16 -12.34 -1.40
CA ILE A 335 -24.57 -12.16 -1.04
C ILE A 335 -24.90 -10.67 -1.09
N LYS A 336 -26.18 -10.33 -1.31
CA LYS A 336 -26.60 -8.92 -1.27
C LYS A 336 -26.36 -8.36 0.13
N SER A 337 -25.83 -7.15 0.18
CA SER A 337 -25.58 -6.35 1.40
C SER A 337 -26.00 -4.90 1.11
N GLU A 338 -25.83 -4.00 2.08
CA GLU A 338 -26.12 -2.57 1.89
C GLU A 338 -25.18 -1.91 0.86
N PHE A 339 -24.10 -2.60 0.47
CA PHE A 339 -23.24 -2.15 -0.62
C PHE A 339 -23.93 -2.24 -1.98
N SER A 340 -24.03 -1.09 -2.66
CA SER A 340 -24.65 -0.92 -3.99
C SER A 340 -23.64 -0.50 -5.07
N GLY A 341 -22.36 -0.85 -4.90
CA GLY A 341 -21.33 -0.65 -5.91
C GLY A 341 -21.06 -1.92 -6.74
N LEU A 342 -20.15 -1.82 -7.71
CA LEU A 342 -19.78 -2.95 -8.55
C LEU A 342 -18.85 -3.91 -7.80
N LEU A 343 -19.28 -5.16 -7.62
CA LEU A 343 -18.44 -6.21 -7.01
C LEU A 343 -17.57 -6.95 -8.05
N PRO A 344 -16.41 -7.50 -7.64
CA PRO A 344 -15.53 -8.26 -8.52
C PRO A 344 -16.24 -9.43 -9.20
N LYS A 345 -15.90 -9.70 -10.46
CA LYS A 345 -16.36 -10.88 -11.20
C LYS A 345 -15.23 -11.93 -11.22
N PRO A 346 -15.53 -13.22 -11.04
CA PRO A 346 -14.56 -14.28 -11.30
C PRO A 346 -14.02 -14.22 -12.74
N PHE A 347 -12.75 -14.58 -12.91
CA PHE A 347 -12.18 -14.78 -14.24
C PHE A 347 -12.85 -15.98 -14.94
N ALA A 348 -12.88 -15.96 -16.27
CA ALA A 348 -13.39 -17.09 -17.05
C ALA A 348 -12.43 -18.28 -16.97
N ASP A 349 -12.98 -19.48 -16.95
CA ASP A 349 -12.20 -20.73 -17.03
C ASP A 349 -11.70 -20.96 -18.46
N GLY A 350 -10.44 -21.37 -18.61
CA GLY A 350 -9.86 -21.71 -19.92
C GLY A 350 -8.36 -21.42 -20.02
N PRO A 351 -7.75 -21.74 -21.18
CA PRO A 351 -6.32 -21.52 -21.39
C PRO A 351 -5.98 -20.05 -21.65
N LEU A 352 -4.80 -19.62 -21.19
CA LEU A 352 -4.18 -18.36 -21.61
C LEU A 352 -3.69 -18.48 -23.07
N PRO A 353 -3.81 -17.42 -23.89
CA PRO A 353 -4.31 -16.08 -23.59
C PRO A 353 -5.81 -15.89 -23.91
N ASN A 354 -6.57 -16.93 -24.27
CA ASN A 354 -7.97 -16.77 -24.71
C ASN A 354 -8.84 -16.13 -23.62
N ILE A 355 -8.64 -16.51 -22.37
CA ILE A 355 -9.37 -15.94 -21.23
C ILE A 355 -9.07 -14.46 -20.98
N THR A 356 -7.83 -14.00 -21.21
CA THR A 356 -7.42 -12.59 -20.99
C THR A 356 -7.88 -11.67 -22.12
N ARG A 357 -8.19 -12.25 -23.29
CA ARG A 357 -8.73 -11.52 -24.44
C ARG A 357 -10.25 -11.37 -24.40
N MET A 358 -10.92 -12.10 -23.52
CA MET A 358 -12.37 -12.02 -23.36
C MET A 358 -12.77 -10.75 -22.62
N ILE A 359 -13.72 -9.99 -23.19
CA ILE A 359 -14.32 -8.85 -22.51
C ILE A 359 -15.40 -9.38 -21.54
N PRO A 360 -15.28 -9.16 -20.22
CA PRO A 360 -16.27 -9.66 -19.27
C PRO A 360 -17.63 -8.98 -19.47
N THR A 361 -18.68 -9.79 -19.56
CA THR A 361 -20.07 -9.29 -19.59
C THR A 361 -20.49 -8.70 -18.23
N HIS A 362 -21.50 -7.83 -18.25
CA HIS A 362 -22.09 -7.23 -17.04
C HIS A 362 -21.06 -6.45 -16.22
N MET A 363 -20.22 -5.65 -16.88
CA MET A 363 -19.31 -4.70 -16.24
C MET A 363 -19.73 -3.29 -16.63
N ASN A 364 -19.52 -2.33 -15.74
CA ASN A 364 -19.72 -0.92 -16.02
C ASN A 364 -18.54 -0.10 -15.50
N ASP A 365 -18.30 1.05 -16.12
CA ASP A 365 -17.21 1.98 -15.81
C ASP A 365 -17.64 3.08 -14.81
N LEU A 366 -18.81 2.93 -14.18
CA LEU A 366 -19.42 3.91 -13.28
C LEU A 366 -19.57 3.39 -11.83
N ASN A 367 -18.97 2.24 -11.51
CA ASN A 367 -19.09 1.58 -10.21
C ASN A 367 -20.56 1.39 -9.75
N ARG A 368 -21.48 1.22 -10.70
CA ARG A 368 -22.90 0.98 -10.42
C ARG A 368 -23.09 -0.47 -10.00
N GLU A 369 -24.06 -0.68 -9.13
CA GLU A 369 -24.50 -2.01 -8.73
C GLU A 369 -24.75 -2.91 -9.95
N GLU A 370 -24.27 -4.15 -9.86
CA GLU A 370 -24.54 -5.19 -10.85
C GLU A 370 -25.19 -6.39 -10.15
N PRO A 371 -26.53 -6.52 -10.23
CA PRO A 371 -27.28 -7.55 -9.50
C PRO A 371 -26.87 -8.98 -9.83
N THR A 372 -26.33 -9.24 -11.02
CA THR A 372 -25.84 -10.58 -11.41
C THR A 372 -24.64 -11.06 -10.60
N ARG A 373 -24.05 -10.23 -9.73
CA ARG A 373 -22.97 -10.62 -8.81
C ARG A 373 -23.46 -11.37 -7.58
N TYR A 374 -24.74 -11.24 -7.24
CA TYR A 374 -25.28 -11.80 -6.01
C TYR A 374 -25.81 -13.20 -6.20
N VAL A 375 -25.69 -14.01 -5.16
CA VAL A 375 -26.34 -15.31 -5.02
C VAL A 375 -27.28 -15.32 -3.83
N SER A 376 -28.24 -16.24 -3.81
CA SER A 376 -29.06 -16.46 -2.61
C SER A 376 -28.18 -16.97 -1.45
N VAL A 377 -28.47 -16.52 -0.24
CA VAL A 377 -27.83 -17.01 0.98
C VAL A 377 -28.02 -18.53 1.15
N ASP A 378 -29.09 -19.10 0.58
CA ASP A 378 -29.41 -20.53 0.70
C ASP A 378 -28.40 -21.47 0.03
N ILE A 379 -27.68 -20.98 -0.98
CA ILE A 379 -26.67 -21.80 -1.69
C ILE A 379 -25.32 -21.81 -0.96
N CYS A 380 -25.14 -20.92 0.02
CA CYS A 380 -23.88 -20.76 0.74
C CYS A 380 -23.64 -21.94 1.69
N ASP A 381 -22.50 -22.61 1.54
CA ASP A 381 -22.07 -23.64 2.49
C ASP A 381 -21.41 -23.00 3.71
N TYR A 382 -20.63 -21.95 3.45
CA TYR A 382 -20.00 -21.12 4.47
C TYR A 382 -20.35 -19.66 4.24
N LEU A 383 -20.46 -18.91 5.34
CA LEU A 383 -20.65 -17.48 5.34
C LEU A 383 -19.60 -16.83 6.25
N VAL A 384 -18.87 -15.87 5.70
CA VAL A 384 -17.92 -15.06 6.46
C VAL A 384 -18.58 -13.73 6.78
N ASP A 385 -18.76 -13.45 8.07
CA ASP A 385 -19.48 -12.27 8.54
C ASP A 385 -18.89 -11.68 9.82
N LEU A 386 -19.11 -10.39 10.02
CA LEU A 386 -18.75 -9.66 11.23
C LEU A 386 -20.01 -9.30 12.03
N GLU A 387 -20.08 -9.79 13.26
CA GLU A 387 -21.11 -9.40 14.22
C GLU A 387 -20.98 -7.90 14.55
N THR A 388 -22.00 -7.13 14.16
CA THR A 388 -22.09 -5.68 14.39
C THR A 388 -23.39 -5.36 15.11
N PRO A 389 -23.42 -4.30 15.96
CA PRO A 389 -24.66 -3.83 16.57
C PRO A 389 -25.61 -3.19 15.55
N ASP A 390 -25.09 -2.75 14.40
CA ASP A 390 -25.87 -2.23 13.29
C ASP A 390 -26.38 -3.41 12.45
N VAL A 391 -27.70 -3.63 12.47
CA VAL A 391 -28.39 -4.75 11.79
C VAL A 391 -29.42 -4.17 10.83
N THR A 392 -29.44 -4.67 9.59
CA THR A 392 -30.43 -4.30 8.58
C THR A 392 -31.10 -5.55 8.00
N GLU A 393 -32.10 -5.37 7.12
CA GLU A 393 -32.72 -6.49 6.41
C GLU A 393 -31.72 -7.25 5.51
N LEU A 394 -30.77 -6.54 4.90
CA LEU A 394 -29.75 -7.13 4.03
C LEU A 394 -28.49 -7.58 4.79
N GLU A 395 -28.29 -7.08 6.00
CA GLU A 395 -27.16 -7.42 6.87
C GLU A 395 -27.66 -7.89 8.26
N PRO A 396 -28.43 -8.99 8.33
CA PRO A 396 -28.91 -9.53 9.59
C PRO A 396 -27.77 -10.10 10.44
N ASP A 397 -28.02 -10.29 11.73
CA ASP A 397 -27.12 -11.07 12.57
C ASP A 397 -27.23 -12.57 12.24
N PHE A 398 -26.37 -13.01 11.30
CA PHE A 398 -26.32 -14.41 10.89
C PHE A 398 -25.84 -15.35 12.02
N ALA A 399 -25.08 -14.85 12.99
CA ALA A 399 -24.61 -15.65 14.12
C ALA A 399 -25.73 -15.94 15.14
N ALA A 400 -26.79 -15.12 15.16
CA ALA A 400 -27.99 -15.35 15.97
C ALA A 400 -28.90 -16.47 15.41
N GLN A 401 -28.84 -16.73 14.10
CA GLN A 401 -29.66 -17.74 13.40
C GLN A 401 -29.11 -19.16 13.59
N ARG A 402 -29.19 -19.68 14.82
CA ARG A 402 -28.58 -20.96 15.23
C ARG A 402 -29.24 -22.21 14.65
N ASP A 403 -30.42 -22.06 14.06
CA ASP A 403 -31.15 -23.07 13.31
C ASP A 403 -30.58 -23.25 11.90
N VAL A 404 -29.96 -22.21 11.33
CA VAL A 404 -29.37 -22.22 9.98
C VAL A 404 -27.85 -22.32 10.02
N TRP A 405 -27.21 -21.61 10.95
CA TRP A 405 -25.77 -21.40 10.97
C TRP A 405 -25.12 -21.88 12.27
N GLN A 406 -23.99 -22.56 12.13
CA GLN A 406 -23.09 -22.92 13.20
C GLN A 406 -21.76 -22.18 13.04
N SER A 407 -21.31 -21.46 14.06
CA SER A 407 -20.00 -20.82 14.01
C SER A 407 -18.87 -21.83 14.25
N VAL A 408 -18.04 -22.05 13.24
CA VAL A 408 -16.90 -22.98 13.28
C VAL A 408 -15.58 -22.30 13.60
N VAL A 409 -15.41 -21.03 13.21
CA VAL A 409 -14.25 -20.22 13.58
C VAL A 409 -14.73 -18.88 14.13
N ARG A 410 -14.12 -18.44 15.23
CA ARG A 410 -14.42 -17.17 15.91
C ARG A 410 -13.13 -16.42 16.16
N ARG A 411 -13.08 -15.17 15.72
CA ARG A 411 -11.96 -14.25 15.99
C ARG A 411 -12.51 -12.90 16.40
N ARG A 412 -11.78 -12.18 17.26
CA ARG A 412 -12.18 -10.83 17.67
C ARG A 412 -11.74 -9.84 16.60
N PHE A 413 -12.61 -8.90 16.25
CA PHE A 413 -12.31 -7.85 15.30
C PHE A 413 -12.78 -6.49 15.83
N LEU A 414 -11.94 -5.47 15.73
CA LEU A 414 -12.22 -4.17 16.32
C LEU A 414 -13.32 -3.43 15.55
N LEU A 415 -14.33 -2.98 16.28
CA LEU A 415 -15.38 -2.13 15.73
C LEU A 415 -14.93 -0.67 15.79
N SER A 416 -14.44 -0.17 14.65
CA SER A 416 -13.83 1.16 14.54
C SER A 416 -14.75 2.27 15.04
N SER A 417 -16.03 2.29 14.63
CA SER A 417 -16.99 3.36 14.98
C SER A 417 -17.30 3.44 16.47
N TYR A 418 -17.11 2.35 17.21
CA TYR A 418 -17.43 2.24 18.63
C TYR A 418 -16.20 2.31 19.55
N SER A 419 -15.02 2.57 18.99
CA SER A 419 -13.74 2.54 19.68
C SER A 419 -13.06 3.90 19.69
N GLU A 420 -12.38 4.22 20.79
CA GLU A 420 -11.67 5.50 20.90
C GLU A 420 -10.54 5.60 19.83
N PRO A 421 -10.44 6.71 19.07
CA PRO A 421 -9.54 6.83 17.93
C PRO A 421 -8.04 6.65 18.23
N LEU A 422 -7.53 7.11 19.36
CA LEU A 422 -6.11 6.99 19.70
C LEU A 422 -5.74 5.58 20.13
N LEU A 423 -6.53 4.95 21.00
CA LEU A 423 -6.30 3.63 21.57
C LEU A 423 -6.62 2.49 20.60
N ARG A 424 -7.49 2.72 19.60
CA ARG A 424 -7.60 1.79 18.45
C ARG A 424 -6.40 1.90 17.50
N SER A 425 -5.73 3.06 17.51
CA SER A 425 -4.61 3.33 16.60
C SER A 425 -3.27 2.89 17.16
N PHE A 426 -3.03 3.09 18.46
CA PHE A 426 -1.82 2.70 19.17
C PHE A 426 -2.16 1.76 20.33
N TYR A 427 -1.42 0.67 20.44
CA TYR A 427 -1.60 -0.27 21.52
C TYR A 427 -0.84 0.18 22.77
N VAL A 428 -1.57 0.39 23.87
CA VAL A 428 -1.01 0.65 25.19
C VAL A 428 -1.48 -0.49 26.11
N PRO A 429 -0.55 -1.32 26.62
CA PRO A 429 -0.89 -2.42 27.52
C PRO A 429 -1.79 -1.94 28.68
N PHE A 430 -2.78 -2.76 29.01
CA PHE A 430 -3.77 -2.54 30.08
C PHE A 430 -4.76 -1.39 29.84
N LEU A 431 -4.35 -0.25 29.29
CA LEU A 431 -5.23 0.91 29.04
C LEU A 431 -6.14 0.73 27.81
N THR A 432 -5.65 0.06 26.77
CA THR A 432 -6.40 -0.07 25.51
C THR A 432 -7.68 -0.90 25.66
N ASN A 433 -7.69 -1.92 26.53
CA ASN A 433 -8.78 -2.91 26.61
C ASN A 433 -10.14 -2.31 26.98
N ASP A 434 -10.14 -1.29 27.85
CA ASP A 434 -11.38 -0.72 28.40
C ASP A 434 -12.04 0.32 27.49
N LYS A 435 -11.34 0.75 26.42
CA LYS A 435 -11.73 1.88 25.56
C LYS A 435 -11.98 1.50 24.10
N ILE A 436 -11.81 0.22 23.76
CA ILE A 436 -12.08 -0.31 22.44
C ILE A 436 -13.14 -1.40 22.51
N ARG A 437 -13.99 -1.47 21.49
CA ARG A 437 -15.02 -2.50 21.37
C ARG A 437 -14.67 -3.46 20.25
N PHE A 438 -14.91 -4.74 20.51
CA PHE A 438 -14.73 -5.83 19.55
C PHE A 438 -16.08 -6.44 19.20
N GLY A 439 -16.26 -6.74 17.93
CA GLY A 439 -17.26 -7.67 17.44
C GLY A 439 -16.60 -9.03 17.21
N THR A 440 -17.42 -10.04 16.95
CA THR A 440 -16.95 -11.37 16.60
C THR A 440 -16.97 -11.53 15.08
N TYR A 441 -15.81 -11.83 14.52
CA TYR A 441 -15.65 -12.20 13.12
C TYR A 441 -15.81 -13.72 13.02
N HIS A 442 -16.78 -14.15 12.22
CA HIS A 442 -17.23 -15.52 12.14
C HIS A 442 -16.85 -16.17 10.80
N LEU A 443 -16.46 -17.44 10.89
CA LEU A 443 -16.77 -18.41 9.85
C LEU A 443 -18.02 -19.16 10.32
N LEU A 444 -19.12 -18.98 9.59
CA LEU A 444 -20.36 -19.69 9.79
C LEU A 444 -20.42 -20.83 8.78
N GLU A 445 -20.70 -22.04 9.26
CA GLU A 445 -21.02 -23.21 8.45
C GLU A 445 -22.52 -23.43 8.53
N ARG A 446 -23.16 -23.72 7.41
CA ARG A 446 -24.61 -23.97 7.39
C ARG A 446 -24.91 -25.42 7.80
N ILE A 447 -25.89 -25.60 8.70
CA ILE A 447 -26.25 -26.87 9.35
C ILE A 447 -26.94 -27.85 8.39
#